data_AF-A0A2P1EG75-F1
#
_entry.id   AF-A0A2P1EG75-F1
#
_cell.length_a   1.000
_cell.length_b   1.000
_cell.length_c   1.000
_cell.angle_alpha   90.00
_cell.angle_beta   90.00
_cell.angle_gamma   90.00
#
_symmetry.space_group_name_H-M   'P 1'
#
loop_
_entity.id
_entity.type
_entity.pdbx_description
1 polymer ?
#
loop_
_entity_poly.entity_id
_entity_poly.type
_entity_poly.pdbx_seq_one_letter_code
_entity_poly.pdbx_strand_id
1 'polypeptide(L)'
;SYQIEGAWNEDGKGLSIWDTYAHTPGKIKNGDTGDVANDHYHRYKEDVALMKDLGANAYRFSISWPRIFPEGTGTPNQKGLDFYNRLVDELNAAGIEPFATLYHWDLP
;
A
#
# COMPACT_ATOMS: atom_id res chain seq x y z
N SER A 1 3.24 -0.10 1.63
CA SER A 1 2.25 0.88 1.18
C SER A 1 2.85 1.91 0.24
N TYR A 2 3.19 3.12 0.70
CA TYR A 2 3.40 4.32 -0.15
C TYR A 2 4.40 4.13 -1.31
N GLN A 3 5.44 3.34 -1.10
CA GLN A 3 6.50 3.12 -2.09
C GLN A 3 6.06 2.30 -3.31
N ILE A 4 5.01 1.48 -3.21
CA ILE A 4 4.64 0.52 -4.26
C ILE A 4 3.15 0.56 -4.64
N GLU A 5 2.26 0.93 -3.72
CA GLU A 5 0.81 0.80 -3.92
C GLU A 5 0.28 1.68 -5.05
N GLY A 6 0.62 2.97 -5.06
CA GLY A 6 -0.10 3.94 -5.87
C GLY A 6 -1.55 4.11 -5.41
N ALA A 7 -2.43 4.44 -6.36
CA ALA A 7 -3.86 4.65 -6.12
C ALA A 7 -4.09 5.61 -4.94
N TRP A 8 -3.32 6.70 -4.92
CA TRP A 8 -3.14 7.57 -3.76
C TRP A 8 -4.42 8.28 -3.31
N ASN A 9 -5.36 8.49 -4.24
CA ASN A 9 -6.65 9.16 -4.05
C ASN A 9 -7.85 8.28 -4.44
N GLU A 10 -7.66 6.96 -4.53
CA GLU A 10 -8.72 6.02 -4.89
C GLU A 10 -9.36 5.39 -3.65
N ASP A 11 -10.60 4.91 -3.83
CA ASP A 11 -11.34 4.12 -2.84
C ASP A 11 -11.38 4.72 -1.43
N GLY A 12 -11.34 6.04 -1.32
CA GLY A 12 -11.48 6.77 -0.06
C GLY A 12 -10.22 6.82 0.79
N LYS A 13 -9.03 6.51 0.24
CA LYS A 13 -7.76 6.73 0.95
C LYS A 13 -7.57 8.23 1.26
N GLY A 14 -7.18 8.54 2.49
CA GLY A 14 -6.76 9.88 2.92
C GLY A 14 -5.33 10.23 2.49
N LEU A 15 -4.94 11.48 2.73
CA LEU A 15 -3.55 11.90 2.54
C LEU A 15 -2.68 11.38 3.69
N SER A 16 -1.40 11.13 3.40
CA SER A 16 -0.35 11.00 4.39
C SER A 16 0.58 12.22 4.37
N ILE A 17 1.44 12.30 5.38
CA ILE A 17 2.58 13.23 5.40
C ILE A 17 3.49 13.06 4.17
N TRP A 18 3.59 11.86 3.59
CA TRP A 18 4.38 11.62 2.38
C TRP A 18 3.69 12.11 1.12
N ASP A 19 2.36 12.02 1.02
CA ASP A 19 1.60 12.64 -0.06
C ASP A 19 1.88 14.16 -0.05
N THR A 20 1.77 14.80 1.11
CA THR A 20 2.04 16.25 1.27
C THR A 20 3.50 16.60 0.96
N TYR A 21 4.45 15.83 1.52
CA TYR A 21 5.88 16.07 1.34
C TYR A 21 6.31 15.91 -0.12
N ALA A 22 5.83 14.86 -0.80
CA ALA A 22 6.20 14.57 -2.17
C ALA A 22 5.65 15.60 -3.17
N HIS A 23 4.44 16.11 -2.92
CA HIS A 23 3.84 17.19 -3.72
C HIS A 23 4.44 18.58 -3.44
N THR A 24 5.37 18.71 -2.49
CA THR A 24 6.03 19.99 -2.19
C THR A 24 7.22 20.22 -3.14
N PRO A 25 7.25 21.32 -3.91
CA PRO A 25 8.35 21.59 -4.85
C PRO A 25 9.73 21.55 -4.19
N GLY A 26 10.66 20.83 -4.82
CA GLY A 26 12.05 20.71 -4.37
C GLY A 26 12.29 19.77 -3.19
N LYS A 27 11.27 19.07 -2.68
CA LYS A 27 11.44 18.06 -1.61
C LYS A 27 11.81 16.68 -2.13
N ILE A 28 11.36 16.33 -3.33
CA ILE A 28 11.71 15.09 -4.02
C ILE A 28 12.55 15.41 -5.24
N LYS A 29 13.55 14.57 -5.52
CA LYS A 29 14.31 14.62 -6.76
C LYS A 29 13.34 14.56 -7.94
N ASN A 30 13.49 15.45 -8.90
CA ASN A 30 12.61 15.57 -10.08
C ASN A 30 11.12 15.87 -9.80
N GLY A 31 10.71 16.02 -8.53
CA GLY A 31 9.30 16.16 -8.18
C GLY A 31 8.48 14.87 -8.28
N ASP A 32 9.14 13.70 -8.16
CA ASP A 32 8.45 12.40 -8.21
C ASP A 32 7.46 12.24 -7.03
N THR A 33 6.35 11.54 -7.26
CA THR A 33 5.30 11.27 -6.26
C THR A 33 5.00 9.77 -6.12
N GLY A 34 4.31 9.41 -5.04
CA GLY A 34 3.82 8.04 -4.81
C GLY A 34 2.47 7.76 -5.48
N ASP A 35 2.00 8.65 -6.34
CA ASP A 35 0.61 8.64 -6.84
C ASP A 35 0.25 7.36 -7.57
N VAL A 36 1.18 6.91 -8.42
CA VAL A 36 1.09 5.65 -9.18
C VAL A 36 2.08 4.62 -8.64
N ALA A 37 3.31 5.03 -8.33
CA ALA A 37 4.38 4.13 -7.88
C ALA A 37 4.55 2.90 -8.80
N ASN A 38 4.46 1.68 -8.26
CA ASN A 38 4.46 0.42 -9.01
C ASN A 38 3.06 -0.07 -9.37
N ASP A 39 2.01 0.68 -9.01
CA ASP A 39 0.62 0.34 -9.25
C ASP A 39 0.20 -1.00 -8.59
N HIS A 40 0.86 -1.36 -7.48
CA HIS A 40 0.63 -2.60 -6.76
C HIS A 40 -0.81 -2.71 -6.25
N TYR A 41 -1.50 -1.58 -6.00
CA TYR A 41 -2.91 -1.58 -5.62
C TYR A 41 -3.79 -2.34 -6.62
N HIS A 42 -3.50 -2.18 -7.91
CA HIS A 42 -4.20 -2.88 -9.00
C HIS A 42 -3.52 -4.19 -9.39
N ARG A 43 -2.19 -4.26 -9.30
CA ARG A 43 -1.36 -5.34 -9.84
C ARG A 43 -0.96 -6.41 -8.83
N TYR A 44 -1.41 -6.33 -7.58
CA TYR A 44 -0.96 -7.23 -6.51
C TYR A 44 -1.01 -8.73 -6.86
N LYS A 45 -1.97 -9.18 -7.68
CA LYS A 45 -2.02 -10.57 -8.14
C LYS A 45 -0.85 -10.97 -9.02
N GLU A 46 -0.44 -10.08 -9.94
CA GLU A 46 0.74 -10.27 -10.79
C GLU A 46 1.99 -10.31 -9.91
N ASP A 47 2.10 -9.41 -8.93
CA ASP A 47 3.23 -9.37 -8.01
C ASP A 47 3.31 -10.62 -7.12
N VAL A 48 2.18 -11.11 -6.60
CA VAL A 48 2.13 -12.36 -5.81
C VAL A 48 2.50 -13.57 -6.67
N ALA A 49 2.05 -13.64 -7.93
CA ALA A 49 2.46 -14.69 -8.85
C ALA A 49 3.97 -14.70 -9.10
N LEU A 50 4.58 -13.52 -9.31
CA LEU A 50 6.02 -13.37 -9.45
C LEU A 50 6.78 -13.80 -8.17
N MET A 51 6.28 -13.46 -6.99
CA MET A 51 6.87 -13.90 -5.72
C MET A 51 6.84 -15.42 -5.58
N LYS A 52 5.75 -16.05 -6.01
CA LYS A 52 5.61 -17.51 -6.01
C LYS A 52 6.60 -18.16 -6.98
N ASP A 53 6.71 -17.64 -8.20
CA ASP A 53 7.65 -18.14 -9.21
C ASP A 53 9.12 -17.99 -8.77
N LEU A 54 9.43 -16.94 -8.00
CA LEU A 54 10.73 -16.75 -7.38
C LEU A 54 11.02 -17.76 -6.25
N GLY A 55 10.00 -18.42 -5.71
CA GLY A 55 10.11 -19.32 -4.56
C GLY A 55 10.18 -18.58 -3.22
N ALA A 56 9.61 -17.38 -3.11
CA ALA A 56 9.52 -16.67 -1.85
C ALA A 56 8.62 -17.43 -0.86
N ASN A 57 9.02 -17.48 0.41
CA ASN A 57 8.27 -18.15 1.47
C ASN A 57 7.45 -17.17 2.34
N ALA A 58 7.82 -15.89 2.34
CA ALA A 58 7.14 -14.84 3.07
C ALA A 58 7.18 -13.52 2.27
N TYR A 59 6.17 -12.69 2.47
CA TYR A 59 6.14 -11.34 1.92
C TYR A 59 5.87 -10.33 3.03
N ARG A 60 6.87 -9.49 3.30
CA ARG A 60 6.72 -8.36 4.20
C ARG A 60 6.16 -7.16 3.43
N PHE A 61 4.96 -6.75 3.82
CA PHE A 61 4.32 -5.53 3.33
C PHE A 61 3.99 -4.60 4.49
N SER A 62 3.63 -3.35 4.19
CA SER A 62 3.07 -2.42 5.18
C SER A 62 1.64 -2.03 4.81
N ILE A 63 0.81 -1.90 5.84
CA ILE A 63 -0.56 -1.39 5.72
C ILE A 63 -0.50 0.13 5.69
N SER A 64 -1.23 0.75 4.75
CA SER A 64 -1.36 2.19 4.69
C SER A 64 -2.39 2.67 5.68
N TRP A 65 -1.93 3.36 6.73
CA TRP A 65 -2.81 3.93 7.74
C TRP A 65 -3.91 4.81 7.11
N PRO A 66 -3.62 5.81 6.24
CA PRO A 66 -4.69 6.65 5.68
C PRO A 66 -5.61 5.91 4.71
N ARG A 67 -5.25 4.70 4.26
CA ARG A 67 -6.18 3.85 3.50
C ARG A 67 -7.22 3.18 4.43
N ILE A 68 -6.83 2.85 5.66
CA ILE A 68 -7.73 2.27 6.67
C ILE A 68 -8.49 3.34 7.44
N PHE A 69 -7.82 4.38 7.93
CA PHE A 69 -8.44 5.52 8.62
C PHE A 69 -8.03 6.81 7.90
N PRO A 70 -8.85 7.32 6.96
CA PRO A 70 -8.50 8.48 6.13
C PRO A 70 -8.17 9.75 6.94
N GLU A 71 -8.85 9.94 8.06
CA GLU A 71 -8.62 11.05 9.01
C GLU A 71 -7.71 10.62 10.18
N GLY A 72 -6.99 9.51 10.04
CA GLY A 72 -6.13 8.88 11.04
C GLY A 72 -6.84 8.20 12.21
N THR A 73 -8.11 8.54 12.46
CA THR A 73 -8.94 7.93 13.52
C THR A 73 -10.39 7.76 13.03
N GLY A 74 -11.23 7.16 13.87
CA GLY A 74 -12.68 7.07 13.64
C GLY A 74 -13.11 5.77 12.96
N THR A 75 -14.03 5.87 12.01
CA THR A 75 -14.58 4.71 11.30
C THR A 75 -13.60 4.23 10.22
N PRO A 76 -13.27 2.93 10.16
CA PRO A 76 -12.40 2.42 9.12
C PRO A 76 -13.07 2.50 7.75
N ASN A 77 -12.28 2.81 6.73
CA ASN A 77 -12.67 2.74 5.34
C ASN A 77 -12.71 1.27 4.88
N GLN A 78 -13.91 0.75 4.66
CA GLN A 78 -14.13 -0.65 4.30
C GLN A 78 -13.38 -1.05 3.03
N LYS A 79 -13.36 -0.20 2.00
CA LYS A 79 -12.65 -0.53 0.74
C LYS A 79 -11.15 -0.66 0.94
N GLY A 80 -10.58 0.13 1.86
CA GLY A 80 -9.19 0.02 2.26
C GLY A 80 -8.89 -1.33 2.93
N LEU A 81 -9.76 -1.76 3.85
CA LEU A 81 -9.68 -3.10 4.46
C LEU A 81 -9.80 -4.20 3.40
N ASP A 82 -10.72 -4.06 2.45
CA ASP A 82 -10.97 -5.04 1.39
C ASP A 82 -9.75 -5.25 0.48
N PHE A 83 -8.95 -4.20 0.23
CA PHE A 83 -7.68 -4.36 -0.48
C PHE A 83 -6.71 -5.28 0.27
N TYR A 84 -6.47 -5.02 1.56
CA TYR A 84 -5.53 -5.84 2.34
C TYR A 84 -6.05 -7.26 2.59
N ASN A 85 -7.37 -7.43 2.75
CA ASN A 85 -8.00 -8.76 2.82
C ASN A 85 -7.69 -9.55 1.54
N ARG A 86 -7.95 -8.96 0.36
CA ARG A 86 -7.66 -9.61 -0.92
C ARG A 86 -6.18 -9.91 -1.12
N LEU A 87 -5.27 -9.04 -0.68
CA LEU A 87 -3.83 -9.28 -0.75
C LEU A 87 -3.40 -10.45 0.14
N VAL A 88 -3.87 -10.47 1.40
CA VAL A 88 -3.57 -11.55 2.35
C VAL A 88 -4.14 -12.89 1.87
N ASP A 89 -5.37 -12.90 1.35
CA ASP A 89 -5.98 -14.10 0.77
C ASP A 89 -5.17 -14.65 -0.41
N GLU A 90 -4.69 -13.76 -1.30
CA GLU A 90 -3.88 -14.14 -2.46
C GLU A 90 -2.50 -14.69 -2.03
N LEU A 91 -1.85 -14.07 -1.04
CA LEU A 91 -0.58 -14.55 -0.47
C LEU A 91 -0.75 -15.95 0.16
N ASN A 92 -1.78 -16.14 0.96
CA ASN A 92 -2.10 -17.43 1.57
C ASN A 92 -2.40 -18.50 0.51
N ALA A 93 -3.15 -18.16 -0.54
CA ALA A 93 -3.43 -19.06 -1.65
C ALA A 93 -2.17 -19.43 -2.45
N ALA A 94 -1.19 -18.53 -2.51
CA ALA A 94 0.12 -18.79 -3.09
C ALA A 94 1.07 -19.59 -2.18
N GLY A 95 0.72 -19.79 -0.90
CA GLY A 95 1.58 -20.43 0.09
C GLY A 95 2.69 -19.53 0.62
N ILE A 96 2.50 -18.21 0.55
CA ILE A 96 3.47 -17.19 0.97
C ILE A 96 2.98 -16.58 2.30
N GLU A 97 3.82 -16.60 3.34
CA GLU A 97 3.47 -16.08 4.66
C GLU A 97 3.36 -14.53 4.65
N PRO A 98 2.20 -13.95 4.98
CA PRO A 98 2.03 -12.50 5.05
C PRO A 98 2.68 -11.93 6.33
N PHE A 99 3.61 -10.98 6.18
CA PHE A 99 4.31 -10.34 7.31
C PHE A 99 4.00 -8.84 7.38
N ALA A 100 2.93 -8.47 8.08
CA ALA A 100 2.39 -7.11 8.08
C ALA A 100 3.18 -6.14 8.98
N THR A 101 3.62 -5.03 8.41
CA THR A 101 4.14 -3.86 9.15
C THR A 101 3.03 -2.84 9.30
N LEU A 102 2.66 -2.48 10.55
CA LEU A 102 1.55 -1.56 10.81
C LEU A 102 1.86 -0.11 10.43
N TYR A 103 3.10 0.32 10.61
CA TYR A 103 3.51 1.69 10.31
C TYR A 103 4.82 1.70 9.52
N HIS A 104 4.79 2.33 8.35
CA HIS A 104 5.96 2.51 7.50
C HIS A 104 5.98 3.93 6.91
N TRP A 105 5.98 4.91 7.83
CA TRP A 105 6.17 6.34 7.59
C TRP A 105 5.00 7.11 6.97
N ASP A 106 3.91 6.45 6.61
CA ASP A 106 2.72 7.04 6.01
C ASP A 106 1.67 7.45 7.05
N LEU A 107 2.07 8.33 7.98
CA LEU A 107 1.14 8.93 8.94
C LEU A 107 0.08 9.78 8.21
N PRO A 108 -1.22 9.64 8.52
CA PRO A 108 -2.27 10.54 8.03
C PRO A 108 -2.02 12.00 8.41
#